data_AF-A7NQE9-F1
#
_entry.id   AF-A7NQE9-F1
#
_cell.length_a   1.000
_cell.length_b   1.000
_cell.length_c   1.000
_cell.angle_alpha   90.00
_cell.angle_beta   90.00
_cell.angle_gamma   90.00
#
_symmetry.space_group_name_H-M   'P 1'
#
loop_
_entity.id
_entity.type
_entity.pdbx_description
1 polymer ?
#
loop_
_entity_poly.entity_id
_entity_poly.type
_entity_poly.pdbx_seq_one_letter_code
_entity_poly.pdbx_strand_id
1 'polypeptide(L)' 'MTDKPQNDLVPDQWKPLFNNAEWLVHDIVVKTIYGGLIIAVIAHVLCWAWTPWIR' A
#
# COMPACT_ATOMS: atom_id res chain seq x y z
N MET A 1 10.60 -31.76 -15.41
CA MET A 1 9.98 -31.18 -14.20
C MET A 1 9.87 -29.70 -14.49
N THR A 2 8.66 -29.18 -14.71
CA THR A 2 8.48 -27.77 -15.07
C THR A 2 8.80 -26.91 -13.85
N ASP A 3 9.90 -26.17 -13.90
CA ASP A 3 10.25 -25.15 -12.91
C ASP A 3 9.09 -24.15 -12.81
N LYS A 4 8.27 -24.29 -11.77
CA LYS A 4 7.28 -23.25 -11.46
C LYS A 4 8.07 -21.99 -11.13
N PRO A 5 7.74 -20.82 -11.72
CA PRO A 5 8.37 -19.57 -11.31
C PRO A 5 8.21 -19.43 -9.80
N GLN A 6 9.34 -19.39 -9.11
CA GLN A 6 9.39 -19.56 -7.68
C GLN A 6 8.97 -18.24 -7.02
N ASN A 7 7.66 -18.09 -6.79
CA ASN A 7 7.02 -16.92 -6.20
C ASN A 7 7.24 -16.86 -4.67
N ASP A 8 8.50 -16.84 -4.23
CA ASP A 8 8.87 -16.91 -2.81
C ASP A 8 8.57 -15.62 -2.03
N LEU A 9 8.51 -14.48 -2.72
CA LEU A 9 8.26 -13.19 -2.09
C LEU A 9 6.78 -12.93 -1.87
N VAL A 10 5.93 -13.70 -2.55
CA VAL A 10 4.47 -13.59 -2.48
C VAL A 10 3.95 -14.49 -1.34
N PRO A 11 3.20 -13.96 -0.36
CA PRO A 11 2.57 -14.79 0.66
C PRO A 11 1.62 -15.82 0.04
N ASP A 12 1.49 -17.00 0.65
CA ASP A 12 0.77 -18.14 0.06
C ASP A 12 -0.66 -17.83 -0.40
N GLN A 13 -1.37 -16.99 0.35
CA GLN A 13 -2.73 -16.55 0.02
C GLN A 13 -2.82 -15.74 -1.29
N TRP A 14 -1.73 -15.08 -1.70
CA TRP A 14 -1.67 -14.18 -2.86
C TRP A 14 -0.91 -14.76 -4.05
N LYS A 15 -0.24 -15.91 -3.89
CA LYS A 15 0.49 -16.64 -4.96
C LYS A 15 -0.33 -16.96 -6.21
N PRO A 16 -1.66 -17.20 -6.15
CA PRO A 16 -2.47 -17.42 -7.36
C PRO A 16 -2.68 -16.16 -8.20
N LEU A 17 -2.47 -14.97 -7.63
CA LEU A 17 -2.85 -13.70 -8.22
C LEU A 17 -1.65 -12.87 -8.68
N PHE A 18 -0.47 -13.10 -8.11
CA PHE A 18 0.72 -12.30 -8.36
C PHE A 18 1.96 -13.15 -8.56
N ASN A 19 2.85 -12.66 -9.42
CA ASN A 19 4.26 -13.07 -9.43
C ASN A 19 5.13 -12.16 -8.54
N ASN A 20 6.39 -12.54 -8.33
CA ASN A 20 7.32 -11.77 -7.47
C ASN A 20 7.47 -10.29 -7.87
N ALA A 21 7.59 -9.99 -9.17
CA ALA A 21 7.79 -8.61 -9.63
C ALA A 21 6.54 -7.77 -9.40
N GLU A 22 5.35 -8.31 -9.69
CA GLU A 22 4.07 -7.64 -9.44
C GLU A 22 3.84 -7.42 -7.95
N TRP A 23 4.18 -8.41 -7.13
CA TRP A 23 4.02 -8.33 -5.68
C TRP A 23 4.91 -7.26 -5.05
N LEU A 24 6.16 -7.11 -5.51
CA LEU A 24 7.05 -6.05 -5.03
C LEU A 24 6.49 -4.66 -5.32
N VAL A 25 6.01 -4.42 -6.55
CA VAL A 25 5.39 -3.13 -6.91
C VAL A 25 4.13 -2.90 -6.08
N HIS A 26 3.29 -3.92 -5.95
CA HIS A 26 2.07 -3.85 -5.13
C HIS A 26 2.38 -3.50 -3.67
N ASP A 27 3.34 -4.17 -3.05
CA ASP A 27 3.72 -3.93 -1.65
C ASP A 27 4.24 -2.49 -1.43
N ILE A 28 5.04 -1.98 -2.37
CA ILE A 28 5.53 -0.59 -2.33
C ILE A 28 4.37 0.40 -2.42
N VAL A 29 3.47 0.21 -3.40
CA VAL A 29 2.35 1.13 -3.63
C VAL A 29 1.41 1.13 -2.43
N VAL A 30 1.04 -0.05 -1.90
CA VAL A 30 0.14 -0.16 -0.74
C VAL A 30 0.71 0.54 0.48
N LYS A 31 1.99 0.32 0.81
CA LYS A 31 2.64 1.00 1.94
C LYS A 31 2.73 2.51 1.74
N THR A 32 3.05 2.96 0.52
CA THR A 32 3.15 4.38 0.19
C THR A 32 1.80 5.09 0.32
N ILE A 33 0.72 4.47 -0.20
CA ILE A 33 -0.62 5.03 -0.11
C ILE A 33 -1.11 5.07 1.34
N TYR A 34 -0.93 4.00 2.11
CA TYR A 34 -1.33 4.03 3.53
C TYR A 34 -0.54 5.06 4.33
N GLY A 35 0.77 5.16 4.12
CA GLY A 35 1.59 6.21 4.74
C GLY A 35 1.12 7.62 4.37
N GLY A 36 0.90 7.86 3.08
CA GLY A 36 0.45 9.15 2.56
C GLY A 36 -0.94 9.54 3.05
N LEU A 37 -1.90 8.61 3.08
CA LEU A 37 -3.25 8.86 3.56
C LEU A 37 -3.28 9.21 5.04
N ILE A 38 -2.52 8.50 5.89
CA ILE A 38 -2.45 8.81 7.32
C ILE A 38 -1.90 10.22 7.54
N ILE A 39 -0.80 10.57 6.86
CA ILE A 39 -0.20 11.91 6.95
C ILE A 39 -1.19 12.97 6.46
N ALA A 40 -1.86 12.72 5.34
CA ALA A 40 -2.85 13.65 4.79
C ALA A 40 -4.02 13.87 5.77
N VAL A 41 -4.57 12.81 6.37
CA VAL A 41 -5.64 12.93 7.36
C VAL A 41 -5.19 13.75 8.57
N ILE A 42 -4.01 13.48 9.12
CA ILE A 42 -3.47 14.25 10.25
C ILE A 42 -3.32 15.72 9.88
N ALA A 43 -2.73 16.01 8.71
CA ALA A 43 -2.58 17.38 8.23
C ALA A 43 -3.93 18.10 8.10
N HIS A 44 -4.94 17.42 7.55
CA HIS A 44 -6.27 18.02 7.39
C HIS A 44 -6.96 18.25 8.74
N VAL A 45 -6.82 17.32 9.70
CA VAL A 45 -7.37 17.47 11.06
C VAL A 45 -6.70 18.65 11.78
N LEU A 46 -5.38 18.80 11.67
CA LEU A 46 -4.65 19.92 12.27
C LEU A 46 -5.04 21.27 11.65
N CYS A 47 -5.12 21.34 10.32
CA CYS A 47 -5.58 22.55 9.63
C CYS A 47 -7.01 22.91 10.03
N TRP A 48 -7.90 21.92 10.11
CA TRP A 48 -9.29 22.14 10.52
C TRP A 48 -9.40 22.63 11.97
N ALA A 49 -8.59 22.11 12.87
CA ALA A 49 -8.55 22.55 14.27
C ALA A 49 -8.01 23.99 14.43
N TRP A 50 -7.08 24.41 13.56
CA TRP A 50 -6.51 25.76 13.61
C TRP A 50 -7.44 26.82 13.00
N THR A 51 -7.89 26.62 11.76
CA THR A 51 -8.87 27.48 11.09
C THR A 51 -9.84 26.60 10.32
N PRO A 52 -11.05 26.33 10.83
CA PRO A 52 -11.98 25.44 10.16
C PRO A 52 -12.44 26.06 8.84
N TRP A 53 -12.29 25.30 7.77
CA TRP A 53 -12.70 25.66 6.41
C TRP A 53 -14.22 25.71 6.21
N ILE A 54 -14.98 24.98 7.03
CA ILE A 54 -16.43 24.96 7.03
C ILE A 54 -16.85 25.49 8.39
N ARG A 55 -17.60 26.60 8.37
CA ARG A 55 -18.12 27.30 9.54
C ARG A 55 -19.60 27.02 9.70
#